data_AF-A0A9N8JA45-F1
#
_entry.id   AF-A0A9N8JA45-F1
#
_cell.length_a   1.000
_cell.length_b   1.000
_cell.length_c   1.000
_cell.angle_alpha   90.00
_cell.angle_beta   90.00
_cell.angle_gamma   90.00
#
_symmetry.space_group_name_H-M   'P 1'
#
loop_
_entity.id
_entity.type
_entity.pdbx_description
1 polymer ?
#
loop_
_entity_poly.entity_id
_entity_poly.type
_entity_poly.pdbx_seq_one_letter_code
_entity_poly.pdbx_strand_id
1 'polypeptide(L)'
;MSVGALLQCTAFGVPQMIVGRIVAGIGNGINTSTAPVWQGETSKASWRGKLVIIEMIMNIAGFSLSNWVTYGFSYIDGGVAWRVPLALQFLFIFVLYGTVPWLPESPRWLISKGRVEEANHILAALESTTHDDPRIIAASNEIQYAVDYERQNSPSWGELLRGKTGKEGGTCTMRRLFLGMGAQAMQQLGGINVTSY
;
A
#
# COMPACT_ATOMS: atom_id res chain seq x y z
N MET A 1 4.81 -5.28 8.84
CA MET A 1 3.75 -6.26 9.19
C MET A 1 4.29 -7.48 9.93
N SER A 2 5.45 -8.03 9.56
CA SER A 2 6.03 -9.26 10.14
C SER A 2 6.17 -9.24 11.68
N VAL A 3 6.57 -8.12 12.27
CA VAL A 3 6.67 -7.97 13.73
C VAL A 3 5.31 -8.05 14.41
N GLY A 4 4.28 -7.41 13.84
CA GLY A 4 2.91 -7.46 14.37
C GLY A 4 2.27 -8.84 14.19
N ALA A 5 2.57 -9.53 13.09
CA ALA A 5 2.18 -10.93 12.87
C ALA A 5 2.80 -11.88 13.90
N LEU A 6 4.09 -11.67 14.23
CA LEU A 6 4.82 -12.50 15.19
C LEU A 6 4.25 -12.34 16.59
N LEU A 7 4.02 -11.10 17.01
CA LEU A 7 3.41 -10.78 18.30
C LEU A 7 2.02 -11.38 18.48
N GLN A 8 1.23 -11.46 17.40
CA GLN A 8 -0.08 -12.11 17.41
C GLN A 8 0.04 -13.63 17.49
N CYS A 9 0.94 -14.26 16.73
CA CYS A 9 1.13 -15.72 16.75
C CYS A 9 1.62 -16.23 18.11
N THR A 10 2.44 -15.44 18.81
CA THR A 10 2.98 -15.77 20.13
C THR A 10 2.19 -15.16 21.28
N ALA A 11 0.95 -14.69 21.03
CA ALA A 11 0.16 -14.04 22.08
C ALA A 11 -0.34 -15.05 23.11
N PHE A 12 -0.08 -14.77 24.39
CA PHE A 12 -0.60 -15.53 25.54
C PHE A 12 -1.74 -14.81 26.28
N GLY A 13 -2.01 -13.55 25.93
CA GLY A 13 -3.06 -12.74 26.54
C GLY A 13 -3.61 -11.68 25.60
N VAL A 14 -4.82 -11.21 25.92
CA VAL A 14 -5.55 -10.19 25.14
C VAL A 14 -4.75 -8.90 24.94
N PRO A 15 -4.03 -8.35 25.95
CA PRO A 15 -3.25 -7.12 25.75
C PRO A 15 -2.15 -7.24 24.68
N GLN A 16 -1.45 -8.38 24.65
CA GLN A 16 -0.41 -8.65 23.65
C GLN A 16 -1.01 -8.77 22.24
N MET A 17 -2.20 -9.35 22.13
CA MET A 17 -2.92 -9.46 20.86
C MET A 17 -3.35 -8.08 20.34
N ILE A 18 -3.80 -7.18 21.23
CA ILE A 18 -4.15 -5.80 20.87
C ILE A 18 -2.92 -5.04 20.35
N VAL A 19 -1.79 -5.11 21.06
CA VAL A 19 -0.55 -4.45 20.62
C VAL A 19 -0.08 -5.01 19.28
N GLY A 20 -0.11 -6.33 19.11
CA GLY A 20 0.23 -6.98 17.84
C GLY A 20 -0.64 -6.49 16.67
N ARG A 21 -1.95 -6.32 16.90
CA ARG A 21 -2.88 -5.77 15.90
C ARG A 21 -2.59 -4.31 15.54
N ILE A 22 -2.25 -3.47 16.51
CA ILE A 22 -1.89 -2.07 16.24
C ILE A 22 -0.66 -2.01 15.33
N VAL A 23 0.40 -2.77 15.68
CA VAL A 23 1.65 -2.82 14.90
C VAL A 23 1.42 -3.41 13.50
N ALA A 24 0.62 -4.48 13.40
CA ALA A 24 0.26 -5.07 12.11
C ALA A 24 -0.56 -4.09 11.25
N GLY A 25 -1.52 -3.39 11.86
CA GLY A 25 -2.36 -2.40 11.20
C GLY A 25 -1.59 -1.22 10.64
N ILE A 26 -0.61 -0.68 11.39
CA ILE A 26 0.29 0.37 10.88
C ILE A 26 1.06 -0.14 9.66
N GLY A 27 1.63 -1.35 9.74
CA GLY A 27 2.31 -1.95 8.61
C GLY A 27 1.41 -2.16 7.39
N ASN A 28 0.15 -2.55 7.62
CA ASN A 28 -0.84 -2.70 6.56
C ASN A 28 -1.20 -1.36 5.91
N GLY A 29 -1.40 -0.31 6.71
CA GLY A 29 -1.67 1.03 6.18
C GLY A 29 -0.55 1.56 5.29
N ILE A 30 0.71 1.37 5.68
CA ILE A 30 1.87 1.75 4.86
C ILE A 30 1.88 0.96 3.54
N ASN A 31 1.62 -0.34 3.59
CA ASN A 31 1.58 -1.18 2.40
C ASN A 31 0.44 -0.78 1.44
N THR A 32 -0.79 -0.65 1.94
CA THR A 32 -1.97 -0.30 1.13
C THR A 32 -1.91 1.12 0.55
N SER A 33 -1.16 2.03 1.16
CA SER A 33 -0.93 3.37 0.59
C SER A 33 0.20 3.41 -0.43
N THR A 34 1.21 2.55 -0.28
CA THR A 34 2.41 2.56 -1.13
C THR A 34 2.23 1.69 -2.38
N ALA A 35 1.62 0.51 -2.25
CA ALA A 35 1.47 -0.46 -3.33
C ALA A 35 0.71 0.08 -4.56
N PRO A 36 -0.49 0.69 -4.43
CA PRO A 36 -1.22 1.21 -5.59
C PRO A 36 -0.54 2.44 -6.20
N VAL A 37 0.17 3.24 -5.40
CA VAL A 37 0.97 4.37 -5.90
C VAL A 37 2.12 3.86 -6.76
N TRP A 38 2.91 2.90 -6.25
CA TRP A 38 3.98 2.27 -7.01
C TRP A 38 3.45 1.61 -8.29
N GLN A 39 2.33 0.89 -8.21
CA GLN A 39 1.72 0.25 -9.38
C GLN A 39 1.26 1.30 -10.40
N GLY A 40 0.68 2.42 -9.97
CA GLY A 40 0.28 3.52 -10.84
C GLY A 40 1.46 4.22 -11.51
N GLU A 41 2.57 4.39 -10.80
CA GLU A 41 3.80 5.01 -11.31
C GLU A 41 4.58 4.09 -12.27
N THR A 42 4.46 2.78 -12.09
CA THR A 42 5.22 1.75 -12.85
C THR A 42 4.38 1.16 -14.00
N SER A 43 3.11 1.53 -14.15
CA SER A 43 2.24 1.00 -15.20
C SER A 43 1.95 2.01 -16.32
N LYS A 44 1.85 1.49 -17.55
CA LYS A 44 1.43 2.28 -18.71
C LYS A 44 0.01 2.79 -18.53
N ALA A 45 -0.26 4.02 -18.97
CA ALA A 45 -1.56 4.70 -18.84
C ALA A 45 -2.76 3.84 -19.31
N SER A 46 -2.58 3.05 -20.38
CA SER A 46 -3.61 2.18 -20.95
C SER A 46 -3.95 0.94 -20.12
N TRP A 47 -3.02 0.48 -19.27
CA TRP A 47 -3.18 -0.75 -18.48
C TRP A 47 -3.43 -0.50 -16.99
N ARG A 48 -3.26 0.74 -16.51
CA ARG A 48 -3.41 1.08 -15.08
C ARG A 48 -4.74 0.59 -14.50
N GLY A 49 -5.84 0.85 -15.20
CA GLY A 49 -7.18 0.43 -14.74
C GLY A 49 -7.33 -1.09 -14.60
N LYS A 50 -6.78 -1.86 -15.54
CA LYS A 50 -6.82 -3.34 -15.48
C LYS A 50 -6.00 -3.87 -14.30
N LEU A 51 -4.82 -3.27 -14.08
CA LEU A 51 -3.91 -3.66 -13.00
C LEU A 51 -4.51 -3.39 -11.61
N VAL A 52 -5.22 -2.27 -11.44
CA VAL A 52 -5.96 -1.96 -10.20
C VAL A 52 -7.11 -2.96 -9.97
N ILE A 53 -7.83 -3.35 -11.02
CA ILE A 53 -8.90 -4.35 -10.91
C ILE A 53 -8.32 -5.72 -10.52
N ILE A 54 -7.18 -6.12 -11.09
CA ILE A 54 -6.49 -7.36 -10.73
C ILE A 54 -6.08 -7.34 -9.24
N GLU A 55 -5.58 -6.21 -8.74
CA GLU A 55 -5.27 -6.05 -7.31
C GLU A 55 -6.51 -6.29 -6.44
N MET A 56 -7.66 -5.70 -6.80
CA MET A 56 -8.92 -5.90 -6.09
C MET A 56 -9.39 -7.36 -6.12
N ILE A 57 -9.28 -8.02 -7.28
CA ILE A 57 -9.64 -9.45 -7.42
C ILE A 57 -8.73 -10.30 -6.53
N MET A 58 -7.42 -10.03 -6.55
CA MET A 58 -6.44 -10.74 -5.72
C MET A 58 -6.73 -10.56 -4.22
N ASN A 59 -7.14 -9.35 -3.82
CA ASN A 59 -7.54 -9.05 -2.46
C ASN A 59 -8.77 -9.87 -2.03
N ILE A 60 -9.83 -9.88 -2.85
CA ILE A 60 -11.05 -10.65 -2.58
C ILE A 60 -10.75 -12.15 -2.55
N ALA A 61 -9.93 -12.65 -3.49
CA ALA A 61 -9.51 -14.04 -3.52
C ALA A 61 -8.71 -14.43 -2.27
N GLY A 62 -7.77 -13.58 -1.84
CA GLY A 62 -7.00 -13.79 -0.61
C GLY A 62 -7.88 -13.79 0.64
N PHE A 63 -8.85 -12.88 0.71
CA PHE A 63 -9.84 -12.85 1.79
C PHE A 63 -10.71 -14.12 1.81
N SER A 64 -11.18 -14.58 0.64
CA SER A 64 -11.93 -15.83 0.52
C SER A 64 -11.09 -17.02 0.96
N LEU A 65 -9.84 -17.13 0.51
CA LEU A 65 -8.91 -18.18 0.92
C LEU A 65 -8.69 -18.17 2.43
N SER A 66 -8.51 -17.00 3.03
CA SER A 66 -8.37 -16.87 4.49
C SER A 66 -9.58 -17.42 5.23
N ASN A 67 -10.80 -17.12 4.77
CA ASN A 67 -12.02 -17.66 5.38
C ASN A 67 -12.11 -19.18 5.27
N TRP A 68 -11.77 -19.76 4.11
CA TRP A 68 -11.75 -21.21 3.92
C TRP A 68 -10.70 -21.90 4.80
N VAL A 69 -9.52 -21.30 4.96
CA VAL A 69 -8.48 -21.80 5.85
C VAL A 69 -8.99 -21.74 7.30
N THR A 70 -9.50 -20.60 7.77
CA THR A 70 -10.04 -20.47 9.13
C THR A 70 -11.16 -21.49 9.37
N TYR A 71 -12.06 -21.69 8.41
CA TYR A 71 -13.12 -22.70 8.49
C TYR A 71 -12.56 -24.13 8.61
N GLY A 72 -11.55 -24.48 7.80
CA GLY A 72 -10.89 -25.79 7.88
C GLY A 72 -10.22 -26.06 9.23
N PHE A 73 -9.67 -25.02 9.87
CA PHE A 73 -9.07 -25.10 11.19
C PHE A 73 -10.09 -24.93 12.34
N SER A 74 -11.33 -24.54 12.07
CA SER A 74 -12.39 -24.39 13.09
C SER A 74 -12.81 -25.71 13.75
N TYR A 75 -12.55 -26.84 13.09
CA TYR A 75 -12.83 -28.19 13.59
C TYR A 75 -11.77 -28.71 14.57
N ILE A 76 -10.68 -27.96 14.77
CA ILE A 76 -9.57 -28.34 15.65
C ILE A 76 -9.74 -27.62 16.98
N ASP A 77 -9.77 -28.38 18.08
CA ASP A 77 -9.83 -27.80 19.42
C ASP A 77 -8.49 -27.21 19.87
N GLY A 78 -8.55 -26.08 20.58
CA GLY A 78 -7.41 -25.46 21.27
C GLY A 78 -6.78 -24.26 20.56
N GLY A 79 -5.68 -23.75 21.14
CA GLY A 79 -5.03 -22.52 20.68
C GLY A 79 -4.35 -22.61 19.31
N VAL A 80 -4.29 -23.80 18.71
CA VAL A 80 -3.71 -24.05 17.39
C VAL A 80 -4.65 -23.53 16.29
N ALA A 81 -5.97 -23.60 16.51
CA ALA A 81 -6.99 -23.23 15.53
C ALA A 81 -6.87 -21.78 15.05
N TRP A 82 -6.52 -20.85 15.94
CA TRP A 82 -6.37 -19.43 15.59
C TRP A 82 -4.91 -19.02 15.29
N ARG A 83 -3.92 -19.74 15.84
CA ARG A 83 -2.49 -19.45 15.62
C ARG A 83 -1.99 -19.88 14.24
N VAL A 84 -2.47 -21.02 13.72
CA VAL A 84 -2.00 -21.55 12.43
C VAL A 84 -2.44 -20.68 11.24
N PRO A 85 -3.70 -20.24 11.13
CA PRO A 85 -4.12 -19.29 10.09
C PRO A 85 -3.34 -17.97 10.17
N LEU A 86 -3.08 -17.46 11.38
CA LEU A 86 -2.23 -16.29 11.56
C LEU A 86 -0.78 -16.54 11.14
N ALA A 87 -0.25 -17.74 11.36
CA ALA A 87 1.11 -18.10 10.95
C ALA A 87 1.22 -18.25 9.43
N LEU A 88 0.15 -18.67 8.74
CA LEU A 88 0.12 -18.80 7.28
C LEU A 88 0.43 -17.47 6.57
N GLN A 89 0.08 -16.33 7.18
CA GLN A 89 0.40 -15.01 6.62
C GLN A 89 1.91 -14.81 6.41
N PHE A 90 2.76 -15.48 7.21
CA PHE A 90 4.21 -15.37 7.06
C PHE A 90 4.71 -15.93 5.73
N LEU A 91 4.04 -16.94 5.17
CA LEU A 91 4.39 -17.47 3.86
C LEU A 91 4.35 -16.37 2.79
N PHE A 92 3.29 -15.57 2.77
CA PHE A 92 3.16 -14.44 1.84
C PHE A 92 4.15 -13.31 2.13
N ILE A 93 4.45 -13.06 3.41
CA ILE A 93 5.48 -12.10 3.80
C ILE A 93 6.85 -12.52 3.25
N PHE A 94 7.23 -13.79 3.37
CA PHE A 94 8.51 -14.28 2.85
C PHE A 94 8.58 -14.23 1.33
N VAL A 95 7.50 -14.58 0.62
CA VAL A 95 7.42 -14.42 -0.85
C VAL A 95 7.62 -12.95 -1.23
N LEU A 96 6.99 -12.02 -0.52
CA LEU A 96 7.15 -10.59 -0.77
C LEU A 96 8.58 -10.13 -0.51
N TYR A 97 9.19 -10.50 0.62
CA TYR A 97 10.61 -10.19 0.90
C TYR A 97 11.57 -10.76 -0.14
N GLY A 98 11.28 -11.95 -0.68
CA GLY A 98 12.08 -12.55 -1.75
C GLY A 98 11.90 -11.86 -3.10
N THR A 99 10.73 -11.28 -3.38
CA THR A 99 10.42 -10.70 -4.69
C THR A 99 10.74 -9.21 -4.78
N VAL A 100 10.65 -8.46 -3.67
CA VAL A 100 10.93 -7.01 -3.63
C VAL A 100 12.29 -6.62 -4.23
N PRO A 101 13.41 -7.34 -3.98
CA PRO A 101 14.70 -6.98 -4.57
C PRO A 101 14.76 -7.02 -6.11
N TRP A 102 13.82 -7.70 -6.77
CA TRP A 102 13.74 -7.78 -8.23
C TRP A 102 12.75 -6.77 -8.84
N LEU A 103 11.97 -6.07 -8.03
CA LEU A 103 11.03 -5.08 -8.53
C LEU A 103 11.77 -3.79 -8.93
N PRO A 104 11.40 -3.16 -10.06
CA PRO A 104 11.93 -1.85 -10.38
C PRO A 104 11.44 -0.81 -9.37
N GLU A 105 12.34 0.09 -8.98
CA GLU A 105 11.99 1.25 -8.18
C GLU A 105 11.06 2.20 -8.95
N SER A 106 10.21 2.95 -8.23
CA SER A 106 9.36 3.96 -8.88
C SER A 106 10.21 5.04 -9.57
N PRO A 107 10.00 5.34 -10.86
CA PRO A 107 10.70 6.41 -11.56
C PRO A 107 10.50 7.79 -10.91
N ARG A 108 9.28 8.08 -10.43
CA ARG A 108 8.95 9.34 -9.76
C ARG A 108 9.70 9.48 -8.43
N TRP A 109 9.83 8.39 -7.69
CA TRP A 109 10.63 8.38 -6.46
C TRP A 109 12.12 8.61 -6.74
N LEU A 110 12.69 7.96 -7.76
CA LEU A 110 14.09 8.14 -8.16
C LEU A 110 14.38 9.60 -8.57
N ILE A 111 13.49 10.20 -9.37
CA ILE A 111 13.55 11.62 -9.76
C ILE A 111 13.51 12.53 -8.52
N SER A 112 12.63 12.25 -7.55
CA SER A 112 12.57 13.01 -6.29
C SER A 112 13.85 12.95 -5.45
N LYS A 113 14.66 11.90 -5.64
CA LYS A 113 15.97 11.73 -5.01
C LYS A 113 17.14 12.27 -5.85
N GLY A 114 16.86 12.86 -7.01
CA GLY A 114 17.88 13.35 -7.94
C GLY A 114 18.56 12.28 -8.79
N ARG A 115 18.05 11.03 -8.79
CA ARG A 115 18.57 9.89 -9.56
C ARG A 115 17.87 9.80 -10.93
N VAL A 116 18.02 10.84 -11.76
CA VAL A 116 17.29 10.98 -13.03
C VAL A 116 17.72 9.95 -14.08
N GLU A 117 19.01 9.65 -14.17
CA GLU A 117 19.55 8.68 -15.15
C GLU A 117 18.97 7.28 -14.96
N GLU A 118 18.85 6.84 -13.70
CA GLU A 118 18.27 5.55 -13.36
C GLU A 118 16.76 5.52 -13.57
N ALA A 119 16.07 6.64 -13.29
CA ALA A 119 14.66 6.78 -13.61
C ALA A 119 14.41 6.65 -15.12
N ASN A 120 15.27 7.25 -15.96
CA ASN A 120 15.21 7.11 -17.42
C ASN A 120 15.43 5.67 -17.87
N HIS A 121 16.37 4.95 -17.25
CA HIS A 121 16.62 3.54 -17.56
C HIS A 121 15.39 2.67 -17.21
N ILE A 122 14.76 2.90 -16.06
CA ILE A 122 13.54 2.18 -15.68
C ILE A 122 12.36 2.56 -16.58
N LEU A 123 12.16 3.84 -16.90
CA LEU A 123 11.11 4.29 -17.83
C LEU A 123 11.28 3.68 -19.22
N ALA A 124 12.51 3.61 -19.73
CA ALA A 124 12.84 2.97 -20.99
C ALA A 124 12.50 1.48 -20.96
N ALA A 125 12.84 0.77 -19.87
CA ALA A 125 12.49 -0.64 -19.68
C ALA A 125 10.98 -0.87 -19.63
N LEU A 126 10.23 0.01 -18.94
CA LEU A 126 8.77 -0.06 -18.82
C LEU A 126 8.07 0.19 -20.16
N GLU A 127 8.56 1.15 -20.95
CA GLU A 127 8.01 1.44 -22.27
C GLU A 127 8.51 0.51 -23.37
N SER A 128 9.50 -0.34 -23.07
CA SER A 128 10.19 -1.22 -24.03
C SER A 128 10.85 -0.43 -25.17
N THR A 129 11.46 0.71 -24.83
CA THR A 129 12.20 1.59 -25.75
C THR A 129 13.61 1.87 -25.22
N THR A 130 14.40 2.64 -25.95
CA THR A 130 15.73 3.11 -25.53
C THR A 130 15.65 4.35 -24.66
N HIS A 131 16.62 4.52 -23.76
CA HIS A 131 16.70 5.70 -22.87
C HIS A 131 16.84 7.03 -23.61
N ASP A 132 17.38 7.01 -24.83
CA ASP A 132 17.51 8.18 -25.71
C ASP A 132 16.24 8.53 -26.51
N ASP A 133 15.17 7.75 -26.37
CA ASP A 133 13.91 8.04 -27.06
C ASP A 133 13.36 9.40 -26.56
N PRO A 134 13.07 10.36 -27.46
CA PRO A 134 12.51 11.66 -27.10
C PRO A 134 11.26 11.57 -26.21
N ARG A 135 10.48 10.47 -26.31
CA ARG A 135 9.30 10.22 -25.49
C ARG A 135 9.64 10.00 -24.02
N ILE A 136 10.72 9.28 -23.73
CA ILE A 136 11.19 8.99 -22.37
C ILE A 136 11.76 10.25 -21.73
N ILE A 137 12.56 11.00 -22.50
CA ILE A 137 13.13 12.28 -22.06
C ILE A 137 12.00 13.28 -21.75
N ALA A 138 10.99 13.37 -22.61
CA ALA A 138 9.82 14.23 -22.38
C ALA A 138 9.04 13.81 -21.11
N ALA A 139 8.78 12.50 -20.93
CA ALA A 139 8.09 11.99 -19.75
C ALA A 139 8.88 12.23 -18.45
N SER A 140 10.20 12.02 -18.48
CA SER A 140 11.06 12.30 -17.32
C SER A 140 11.07 13.79 -16.98
N ASN A 141 11.13 14.67 -17.97
CA ASN A 141 11.07 16.12 -17.76
C ASN A 141 9.73 16.56 -17.18
N GLU A 142 8.62 15.97 -17.63
CA GLU A 142 7.29 16.24 -17.07
C GLU A 142 7.20 15.81 -15.60
N ILE A 143 7.71 14.62 -15.27
CA ILE A 143 7.76 14.13 -13.89
C ILE A 143 8.67 15.01 -13.03
N GLN A 144 9.85 15.40 -13.54
CA GLN A 144 10.78 16.31 -12.85
C GLN A 144 10.11 17.65 -12.54
N TYR A 145 9.44 18.26 -13.52
CA TYR A 145 8.70 19.50 -13.34
C TYR A 145 7.60 19.37 -12.27
N ALA A 146 6.84 18.27 -12.30
CA ALA A 146 5.80 18.02 -11.30
C ALA A 146 6.38 17.86 -9.89
N VAL A 147 7.51 17.15 -9.76
CA VAL A 147 8.21 16.95 -8.48
C VAL A 147 8.80 18.25 -7.94
N ASP A 148 9.40 19.08 -8.80
CA ASP A 148 9.97 20.38 -8.39
C ASP A 148 8.87 21.37 -8.00
N TYR A 149 7.74 21.36 -8.71
CA TYR A 149 6.55 22.12 -8.33
C TYR A 149 5.99 21.66 -6.98
N GLU A 150 5.83 20.34 -6.77
CA GLU A 150 5.41 19.78 -5.47
C GLU A 150 6.38 20.15 -4.35
N ARG A 151 7.69 20.17 -4.61
CA ARG A 151 8.72 20.50 -3.61
C ARG A 151 8.68 21.98 -3.21
N GLN A 152 8.43 22.88 -4.16
CA GLN A 152 8.32 24.32 -3.91
C GLN A 152 6.99 24.71 -3.27
N ASN A 153 5.90 24.00 -3.60
CA ASN A 153 4.56 24.31 -3.13
C ASN A 153 4.03 23.32 -2.07
N SER A 154 4.90 22.49 -1.48
CA SER A 154 4.50 21.52 -0.46
C SER A 154 3.98 22.23 0.79
N PRO A 155 2.67 22.08 1.12
CA PRO A 155 2.12 22.69 2.32
C PRO A 155 2.72 22.03 3.56
N SER A 156 3.01 22.82 4.59
CA SER A 156 3.51 22.27 5.85
C SER A 156 2.44 21.40 6.52
N TRP A 157 2.86 20.37 7.28
CA TRP A 157 1.94 19.54 8.07
C TRP A 157 1.00 20.38 8.94
N GLY A 158 1.46 21.51 9.47
CA GLY A 158 0.63 22.45 10.23
C GLY A 158 -0.42 23.21 9.38
N GLU A 159 -0.16 23.44 8.11
CA GLU A 159 -1.08 24.09 7.17
C GLU A 159 -2.14 23.12 6.65
N LEU A 160 -1.74 21.86 6.41
CA LEU A 160 -2.64 20.75 6.12
C LEU A 160 -3.62 20.50 7.28
N LEU A 161 -3.14 20.51 8.52
CA LEU A 161 -3.96 20.37 9.72
C LEU A 161 -4.89 21.57 9.95
N ARG A 162 -4.44 22.80 9.61
CA ARG A 162 -5.24 24.04 9.73
C ARG A 162 -6.23 24.26 8.59
N GLY A 163 -6.23 23.39 7.56
CA GLY A 163 -7.16 23.45 6.43
C GLY A 163 -6.99 24.68 5.53
N LYS A 164 -5.87 25.40 5.63
CA LYS A 164 -5.57 26.58 4.79
C LYS A 164 -4.61 26.19 3.68
N THR A 165 -5.12 25.48 2.68
CA THR A 165 -4.37 25.19 1.46
C THR A 165 -4.47 26.40 0.52
N GLY A 166 -3.58 27.39 0.68
CA GLY A 166 -3.28 28.40 -0.35
C GLY A 166 -4.41 29.33 -0.83
N LYS A 167 -4.07 30.23 -1.79
CA LYS A 167 -4.93 31.30 -2.36
C LYS A 167 -6.00 30.82 -3.34
N GLU A 168 -5.98 29.55 -3.74
CA GLU A 168 -6.99 28.95 -4.62
C GLU A 168 -7.76 27.89 -3.85
N GLY A 169 -9.02 28.22 -3.53
CA GLY A 169 -10.08 27.35 -3.02
C GLY A 169 -9.64 26.03 -2.38
N GLY A 170 -9.40 26.06 -1.07
CA GLY A 170 -8.88 24.94 -0.30
C GLY A 170 -9.56 23.61 -0.62
N THR A 171 -8.79 22.67 -1.17
CA THR A 171 -9.09 21.25 -1.06
C THR A 171 -9.29 20.98 0.42
N CYS A 172 -10.51 20.69 0.86
CA CYS A 172 -10.83 20.43 2.27
C CYS A 172 -10.16 19.12 2.72
N THR A 173 -8.82 19.08 2.78
CA THR A 173 -8.01 17.87 2.97
C THR A 173 -8.31 17.24 4.32
N MET A 174 -8.52 18.05 5.36
CA MET A 174 -9.00 17.60 6.67
C MET A 174 -10.37 16.93 6.59
N ARG A 175 -11.33 17.54 5.89
CA ARG A 175 -12.66 16.95 5.68
C ARG A 175 -12.56 15.65 4.89
N ARG A 176 -11.72 15.60 3.85
CA ARG A 176 -11.46 14.39 3.05
C ARG A 176 -10.82 13.29 3.89
N LEU A 177 -9.86 13.65 4.75
CA LEU A 177 -9.20 12.73 5.67
C LEU A 177 -10.20 12.16 6.67
N PHE A 178 -10.98 13.01 7.35
CA PHE A 178 -12.01 12.55 8.29
C PHE A 178 -13.13 11.75 7.62
N LEU A 179 -13.55 12.13 6.41
CA LEU A 179 -14.51 11.34 5.64
C LEU A 179 -13.93 9.98 5.24
N GLY A 180 -12.67 9.92 4.83
CA GLY A 180 -11.97 8.67 4.51
C GLY A 180 -11.81 7.77 5.75
N MET A 181 -11.33 8.33 6.86
CA MET A 181 -11.22 7.63 8.14
C MET A 181 -12.57 7.15 8.64
N GLY A 182 -13.61 8.00 8.55
CA GLY A 182 -14.97 7.68 8.94
C GLY A 182 -15.57 6.57 8.06
N ALA A 183 -15.35 6.62 6.76
CA ALA A 183 -15.78 5.57 5.83
C ALA A 183 -15.09 4.23 6.14
N GLN A 184 -13.78 4.24 6.39
CA GLN A 184 -13.03 3.04 6.78
C GLN A 184 -13.48 2.50 8.15
N ALA A 185 -13.77 3.37 9.12
CA ALA A 185 -14.31 2.98 10.42
C ALA A 185 -15.71 2.36 10.29
N MET A 186 -16.58 2.95 9.46
CA MET A 186 -17.90 2.38 9.17
C MET A 186 -17.80 1.03 8.45
N GLN A 187 -16.82 0.86 7.56
CA GLN A 187 -16.56 -0.41 6.89
C GLN A 187 -16.14 -1.52 7.88
N GLN A 188 -15.32 -1.17 8.88
CA GLN A 188 -14.96 -2.07 9.99
C GLN A 188 -16.16 -2.43 10.87
N LEU A 189 -17.03 -1.46 11.17
CA LEU A 189 -18.26 -1.64 11.95
C LEU A 189 -19.33 -2.45 11.21
N GLY A 190 -19.32 -2.45 9.88
CA GLY A 190 -20.19 -3.25 9.02
C GLY A 190 -19.98 -4.77 9.15
N GLY A 191 -19.04 -5.21 9.97
CA GLY A 191 -18.96 -6.60 10.43
C GLY A 191 -18.15 -7.54 9.55
N ILE A 192 -17.50 -7.08 8.47
CA ILE A 192 -16.61 -7.94 7.65
C ILE A 192 -15.55 -8.64 8.51
N ASN A 193 -14.99 -7.94 9.50
CA ASN A 193 -14.03 -8.55 10.44
C ASN A 193 -14.70 -9.32 11.60
N VAL A 194 -16.00 -9.18 11.83
CA VAL A 194 -16.73 -9.96 12.86
C VAL A 194 -17.28 -11.26 12.29
N THR A 195 -17.68 -11.27 11.02
CA THR A 195 -18.21 -12.47 10.32
C THR A 195 -17.08 -13.42 9.88
N SER A 196 -15.85 -12.92 9.76
CA SER A 196 -14.68 -13.70 9.32
C SER A 196 -13.74 -14.13 10.46
N TYR A 197 -14.14 -13.92 11.71
CA TYR A 197 -13.48 -14.46 12.91
C TYR A 197 -14.30 -15.62 13.48
#